data_AF-G9K7D3-F1
#
_entry.id   AF-G9K7D3-F1
#
_cell.length_a   1.000
_cell.length_b   1.000
_cell.length_c   1.000
_cell.angle_alpha   90.00
_cell.angle_beta   90.00
_cell.angle_gamma   90.00
#
_symmetry.space_group_name_H-M   'P 1'
#
loop_
_entity.id
_entity.type
_entity.pdbx_description
1 polymer ?
#
loop_
_entity_poly.entity_id
_entity_poly.type
_entity_poly.pdbx_seq_one_letter_code
_entity_poly.pdbx_strand_id
1 'polypeptide(L)'
;INPTDLDIGRVFTCRSVNEATPTGKETSIELDVHHPPTVTLSIEPQTVQEGERVVFTCQATANPEILGYRWAKGGFLIEDAHESRYETNVDYSFFTEPVSCEVHNKVGSTNVSTLVNVH
;
A
#
# COMPACT_ATOMS: atom_id res chain seq x y z
N ILE A 1 -25.96 -4.76 -2.20
CA ILE A 1 -24.78 -5.51 -1.72
C ILE A 1 -23.66 -4.47 -1.72
N ASN A 2 -23.08 -4.13 -0.57
CA ASN A 2 -21.94 -3.21 -0.52
C ASN A 2 -20.67 -4.06 -0.55
N PRO A 3 -19.85 -3.98 -1.60
CA PRO A 3 -18.59 -4.70 -1.68
C PRO A 3 -17.64 -4.26 -0.57
N THR A 4 -16.88 -5.21 -0.05
CA THR A 4 -15.77 -4.99 0.88
C THR A 4 -14.47 -5.49 0.25
N ASP A 5 -13.32 -5.16 0.83
CA ASP A 5 -12.02 -5.68 0.35
C ASP A 5 -11.94 -7.22 0.36
N LEU A 6 -12.79 -7.88 1.15
CA LEU A 6 -12.93 -9.34 1.15
C LEU A 6 -13.57 -9.87 -0.14
N ASP A 7 -14.24 -9.02 -0.92
CA ASP A 7 -14.91 -9.37 -2.17
C ASP A 7 -14.00 -9.26 -3.41
N ILE A 8 -12.73 -8.85 -3.24
CA ILE A 8 -11.75 -8.77 -4.35
C ILE A 8 -11.61 -10.15 -5.01
N GLY A 9 -11.84 -10.22 -6.33
CA GLY A 9 -11.74 -11.45 -7.12
C GLY A 9 -12.89 -12.44 -6.90
N ARG A 10 -13.95 -12.06 -6.18
CA ARG A 10 -15.15 -12.91 -6.08
C ARG A 10 -15.91 -12.91 -7.40
N VAL A 11 -16.27 -14.12 -7.84
CA VAL A 11 -17.07 -14.34 -9.04
C VAL A 11 -18.54 -14.49 -8.66
N PHE A 12 -19.37 -13.59 -9.15
CA PHE A 12 -20.82 -13.67 -9.02
C PHE A 12 -21.40 -14.34 -10.25
N THR A 13 -22.04 -15.49 -10.06
CA THR A 13 -22.67 -16.27 -11.13
C THR A 13 -24.19 -16.15 -11.06
N CYS A 14 -24.81 -15.65 -12.13
CA CYS A 14 -26.26 -15.66 -12.31
C CYS A 14 -26.65 -16.87 -13.16
N ARG A 15 -27.49 -17.75 -12.62
CA ARG A 15 -28.03 -18.92 -13.33
C ARG A 15 -29.54 -18.77 -13.51
N SER A 16 -29.98 -18.87 -14.76
CA SER A 16 -31.41 -18.88 -15.13
C SER A 16 -31.79 -20.29 -15.59
N VAL A 17 -32.93 -20.81 -15.12
CA VAL A 17 -33.42 -22.16 -15.46
C VAL A 17 -34.90 -22.04 -15.81
N ASN A 18 -35.33 -22.81 -16.81
CA ASN A 18 -36.73 -22.98 -17.19
C ASN A 18 -37.00 -24.48 -17.42
N GLU A 19 -38.24 -24.94 -17.28
CA GLU A 19 -38.66 -26.32 -17.56
C GLU A 19 -38.23 -26.81 -18.95
N ALA A 20 -38.21 -25.93 -19.96
CA ALA A 20 -37.74 -26.26 -21.31
C ALA A 20 -36.20 -26.38 -21.42
N THR A 21 -35.44 -25.92 -20.43
CA THR A 21 -33.98 -26.01 -20.40
C THR A 21 -33.50 -26.28 -18.97
N PRO A 22 -33.56 -27.55 -18.52
CA PRO A 22 -33.25 -27.94 -17.14
C PRO A 22 -31.80 -27.67 -16.73
N THR A 23 -30.89 -27.63 -17.71
CA THR A 23 -29.48 -27.26 -17.51
C THR A 23 -29.34 -25.76 -17.19
N GLY A 24 -30.27 -24.93 -17.66
CA GLY A 24 -30.25 -23.48 -17.53
C GLY A 24 -29.13 -22.81 -18.33
N LYS A 25 -29.04 -21.49 -18.22
CA LYS A 25 -27.94 -20.68 -18.75
C LYS A 25 -27.33 -19.87 -17.60
N GLU A 26 -26.02 -19.87 -17.54
CA GLU A 26 -25.26 -19.11 -16.54
C GLU A 26 -24.40 -18.02 -17.18
N THR A 27 -24.19 -16.96 -16.42
CA THR A 27 -23.24 -15.90 -16.74
C THR A 27 -22.54 -15.49 -15.46
N SER A 28 -21.24 -15.23 -15.54
CA SER A 28 -20.39 -14.91 -14.39
C SER A 28 -19.73 -13.56 -14.60
N ILE A 29 -19.64 -12.78 -13.52
CA ILE A 29 -18.90 -11.52 -13.48
C ILE A 29 -17.91 -11.55 -12.32
N GLU A 30 -16.68 -11.13 -12.57
CA GLU A 30 -15.67 -10.90 -11.54
C GLU A 30 -15.82 -9.49 -10.98
N LEU A 31 -15.89 -9.37 -9.67
CA LEU A 31 -16.04 -8.08 -9.02
C LEU A 31 -14.69 -7.37 -8.88
N ASP A 32 -14.55 -6.24 -9.58
CA ASP A 32 -13.41 -5.33 -9.44
C ASP A 32 -13.68 -4.32 -8.30
N VAL A 33 -13.11 -4.59 -7.12
CA VAL A 33 -13.28 -3.74 -5.94
C VAL A 33 -12.12 -2.76 -5.84
N HIS A 34 -12.42 -1.46 -5.96
CA HIS A 34 -11.43 -0.40 -5.82
C HIS A 34 -11.26 -0.02 -4.34
N HIS A 35 -10.02 0.08 -3.89
CA HIS A 35 -9.64 0.40 -2.53
C HIS A 35 -8.41 1.34 -2.49
N PRO A 36 -8.27 2.17 -1.44
CA PRO A 36 -7.06 2.97 -1.25
C PRO A 36 -5.84 2.08 -0.98
N PRO A 37 -4.61 2.60 -1.12
CA PRO A 37 -3.40 1.80 -0.91
C PRO A 37 -3.30 1.26 0.52
N THR A 38 -3.00 -0.03 0.68
CA THR A 38 -2.58 -0.62 1.95
C THR A 38 -1.06 -0.57 1.99
N VAL A 39 -0.49 0.10 2.97
CA VAL A 39 0.95 0.42 3.03
C VAL A 39 1.62 -0.26 4.21
N THR A 40 2.79 -0.85 3.97
CA THR A 40 3.68 -1.42 4.97
C THR A 40 5.06 -0.79 4.82
N LEU A 41 5.57 -0.19 5.89
CA LEU A 41 6.87 0.47 5.92
C LEU A 41 7.86 -0.36 6.74
N SER A 42 8.98 -0.75 6.13
CA SER A 42 10.08 -1.47 6.78
C SER A 42 11.40 -0.71 6.65
N ILE A 43 12.34 -1.03 7.55
CA ILE A 43 13.67 -0.41 7.62
C ILE A 43 14.71 -1.53 7.71
N GLU A 44 15.78 -1.43 6.94
CA GLU A 44 16.90 -2.37 7.01
C GLU A 44 18.25 -1.64 6.95
N PRO A 45 19.17 -1.89 7.91
CA PRO A 45 18.98 -2.66 9.15
C PRO A 45 18.09 -1.95 10.19
N GLN A 46 17.45 -2.71 11.09
CA GLN A 46 16.53 -2.16 12.11
C GLN A 46 17.23 -1.38 13.22
N THR A 47 18.47 -1.74 13.53
CA THR A 47 19.32 -1.10 14.53
C THR A 47 20.55 -0.55 13.84
N VAL A 48 20.80 0.74 13.98
CA VAL A 48 21.92 1.43 13.34
C VAL A 48 22.66 2.32 14.30
N GLN A 49 23.96 2.45 14.06
CA GLN A 49 24.78 3.50 14.64
C GLN A 49 24.70 4.77 13.79
N GLU A 50 25.03 5.91 14.40
CA GLU A 50 25.10 7.18 13.70
C GLU A 50 26.09 7.11 12.52
N GLY A 51 25.66 7.57 11.35
CA GLY A 51 26.46 7.56 10.12
C GLY A 51 26.33 6.29 9.28
N GLU A 52 25.59 5.27 9.73
CA GLU A 52 25.31 4.09 8.92
C GLU A 52 24.22 4.34 7.88
N ARG A 53 24.28 3.59 6.78
CA ARG A 53 23.29 3.64 5.71
C ARG A 53 22.12 2.72 6.04
N VAL A 54 20.90 3.24 5.90
CA VAL A 54 19.67 2.46 5.97
C VAL A 54 18.89 2.54 4.68
N VAL A 55 18.07 1.51 4.47
CA VAL A 55 17.09 1.43 3.39
C VAL A 55 15.71 1.37 4.01
N PHE A 56 14.89 2.37 3.73
CA PHE A 56 13.46 2.33 3.99
C PHE A 56 12.75 1.73 2.78
N THR A 57 11.88 0.75 3.02
CA THR A 57 11.06 0.12 1.97
C THR A 57 9.59 0.30 2.28
N CYS A 58 8.89 0.99 1.39
CA CYS A 58 7.46 1.23 1.45
C CYS A 58 6.76 0.31 0.46
N GLN A 59 6.24 -0.81 0.96
CA GLN A 59 5.44 -1.74 0.17
C GLN A 59 3.99 -1.33 0.21
N ALA A 60 3.33 -1.28 -0.95
CA ALA A 60 1.93 -0.92 -1.03
C ALA A 60 1.17 -1.79 -2.02
N THR A 61 -0.07 -2.14 -1.67
CA THR A 61 -1.03 -2.80 -2.55
C THR A 61 -2.25 -1.90 -2.70
N ALA A 62 -2.68 -1.66 -3.94
CA ALA A 62 -3.78 -0.76 -4.22
C ALA A 62 -4.54 -1.24 -5.47
N ASN A 63 -5.85 -1.01 -5.49
CA ASN A 63 -6.64 -1.16 -6.70
C ASN A 63 -7.50 0.09 -6.90
N PRO A 64 -7.30 0.89 -7.95
CA PRO A 64 -6.35 0.68 -9.05
C PRO A 64 -4.91 1.00 -8.67
N GLU A 65 -4.05 0.88 -9.68
CA GLU A 65 -2.61 1.08 -9.60
C GLU A 65 -2.19 2.36 -8.85
N ILE A 66 -1.03 2.25 -8.20
CA ILE A 66 -0.41 3.31 -7.43
C ILE A 66 0.04 4.42 -8.38
N LEU A 67 -0.28 5.66 -8.04
CA LEU A 67 0.09 6.84 -8.82
C LEU A 67 1.42 7.45 -8.37
N GLY A 68 1.81 7.27 -7.11
CA GLY A 68 3.12 7.70 -6.63
C GLY A 68 3.36 7.50 -5.14
N TYR A 69 4.62 7.70 -4.76
CA TYR A 69 5.11 7.68 -3.37
C TYR A 69 5.57 9.07 -2.96
N ARG A 70 5.38 9.39 -1.69
CA ARG A 70 5.80 10.64 -1.09
C ARG A 70 6.43 10.37 0.27
N TRP A 71 7.71 10.72 0.40
CA TRP A 71 8.45 10.54 1.64
C TRP A 71 8.55 11.86 2.40
N ALA A 72 8.37 11.82 3.72
CA ALA A 72 8.58 12.98 4.57
C ALA A 72 9.23 12.57 5.90
N LYS A 73 10.12 13.41 6.42
CA LYS A 73 10.79 13.22 7.71
C LYS A 73 10.45 14.38 8.64
N GLY A 74 9.95 14.08 9.84
CA GLY A 74 9.56 15.12 10.80
C GLY A 74 8.49 16.10 10.26
N GLY A 75 7.73 15.67 9.24
CA GLY A 75 6.76 16.52 8.53
C GLY A 75 7.32 17.31 7.34
N PHE A 76 8.63 17.26 7.10
CA PHE A 76 9.25 17.89 5.93
C PHE A 76 9.36 16.92 4.76
N LEU A 77 8.94 17.39 3.59
CA LEU A 77 8.94 16.60 2.35
C LEU A 77 10.37 16.33 1.86
N ILE A 78 10.61 15.09 1.42
CA ILE A 78 11.87 14.67 0.79
C ILE A 78 11.61 14.65 -0.72
N GLU A 79 11.92 15.76 -1.40
CA GLU A 79 11.63 15.96 -2.82
C GLU A 79 12.31 14.92 -3.73
N ASP A 80 13.50 14.43 -3.38
CA ASP A 80 14.22 13.48 -4.22
C ASP A 80 13.72 12.02 -4.07
N ALA A 81 12.72 11.78 -3.23
CA ALA A 81 12.23 10.44 -2.90
C ALA A 81 10.80 10.22 -3.40
N HIS A 82 10.67 9.59 -4.56
CA HIS A 82 9.39 9.25 -5.21
C HIS A 82 9.21 7.75 -5.48
N GLU A 83 10.20 6.93 -5.13
CA GLU A 83 10.16 5.49 -5.30
C GLU A 83 9.67 4.77 -4.04
N SER A 84 9.43 3.46 -4.17
CA SER A 84 9.10 2.60 -3.04
C SER A 84 10.25 2.39 -2.07
N ARG A 85 11.49 2.75 -2.46
CA ARG A 85 12.69 2.64 -1.63
C ARG A 85 13.32 4.01 -1.43
N TYR A 86 13.71 4.29 -0.19
CA TYR A 86 14.42 5.50 0.18
C TYR A 86 15.69 5.12 0.95
N GLU A 87 16.85 5.46 0.39
CA GLU A 87 18.16 5.15 0.97
C GLU A 87 18.82 6.44 1.48
N THR A 88 19.31 6.41 2.72
CA THR A 88 19.97 7.56 3.33
C THR A 88 20.93 7.14 4.44
N ASN A 89 21.82 8.06 4.86
CA ASN A 89 22.65 7.87 6.03
C ASN A 89 21.93 8.43 7.25
N VAL A 90 21.88 7.66 8.33
CA VAL A 90 21.11 8.00 9.52
C VAL A 90 21.93 8.90 10.43
N ASP A 91 21.32 10.00 10.87
CA ASP A 91 21.82 10.88 11.92
C ASP A 91 20.92 10.79 13.16
N TYR A 92 21.29 11.49 14.24
CA TYR A 92 20.51 11.53 15.48
C TYR A 92 19.04 11.96 15.30
N SER A 93 18.73 12.78 14.29
CA SER A 93 17.37 13.27 14.08
C SER A 93 16.42 12.18 13.60
N PHE A 94 16.88 11.10 12.96
CA PHE A 94 16.02 9.95 12.60
C PHE A 94 15.51 9.13 13.81
N PHE A 95 16.07 9.36 15.00
CA PHE A 95 15.60 8.76 16.25
C PHE A 95 14.50 9.56 16.93
N THR A 96 14.37 10.84 16.57
CA THR A 96 13.38 11.76 17.16
C THR A 96 12.30 12.17 16.16
N GLU A 97 12.65 12.22 14.88
CA GLU A 97 11.79 12.58 13.77
C GLU A 97 11.42 11.32 12.98
N PRO A 98 10.12 10.97 12.91
CA PRO A 98 9.69 9.81 12.16
C PRO A 98 9.82 10.03 10.66
N VAL A 99 10.15 8.95 9.95
CA VAL A 99 10.08 8.88 8.49
C VAL A 99 8.71 8.34 8.11
N SER A 100 8.01 9.06 7.26
CA SER A 100 6.70 8.74 6.74
C SER A 100 6.76 8.47 5.26
N CYS A 101 6.04 7.44 4.83
CA CYS A 101 5.77 7.14 3.43
C CYS A 101 4.25 7.26 3.20
N GLU A 102 3.89 8.11 2.25
CA GLU A 102 2.52 8.25 1.78
C GLU A 102 2.41 7.73 0.36
N VAL A 103 1.46 6.83 0.14
CA VAL A 103 1.17 6.23 -1.16
C VAL A 103 -0.25 6.60 -1.55
N HIS A 104 -0.43 6.98 -2.82
CA HIS A 104 -1.75 7.40 -3.31
C HIS A 104 -2.11 6.69 -4.61
N ASN A 105 -3.41 6.47 -4.78
CA ASN A 105 -4.04 6.07 -6.03
C ASN A 105 -5.26 6.96 -6.33
N LYS A 106 -6.03 6.64 -7.37
CA LYS A 106 -7.23 7.43 -7.72
C LYS A 106 -8.34 7.42 -6.65
N VAL A 107 -8.32 6.45 -5.72
CA VAL A 107 -9.34 6.25 -4.70
C VAL A 107 -9.01 7.04 -3.44
N GLY A 108 -7.73 7.09 -3.08
CA GLY A 108 -7.26 7.83 -1.92
C GLY A 108 -5.77 7.64 -1.64
N SER A 109 -5.37 7.98 -0.42
CA SER A 109 -3.99 7.96 0.04
C SER A 109 -3.87 7.33 1.42
N THR A 110 -2.77 6.64 1.67
CA THR A 110 -2.44 6.05 2.98
C THR A 110 -1.04 6.47 3.37
N ASN A 111 -0.89 6.94 4.61
CA ASN A 111 0.38 7.37 5.20
C ASN A 111 0.75 6.43 6.35
N VAL A 112 2.00 5.96 6.36
CA VAL A 112 2.57 5.17 7.45
C VAL A 112 3.90 5.79 7.86
N SER A 113 4.11 5.91 9.16
CA SER A 113 5.33 6.48 9.74
C SER A 113 6.04 5.48 10.64
N THR A 114 7.37 5.51 10.64
CA THR A 114 8.22 4.71 11.52
C THR A 114 9.38 5.51 12.08
N LEU A 115 9.86 5.12 13.25
CA LEU A 115 11.09 5.64 13.87
C LEU A 115 12.21 4.62 13.68
N VAL A 116 13.44 5.11 13.53
CA VAL A 116 14.63 4.25 13.57
C VAL A 116 14.95 3.97 15.03
N ASN A 117 15.22 2.71 15.38
CA ASN A 117 15.63 2.34 16.73
C ASN A 117 17.16 2.37 16.86
N VAL A 118 17.65 2.94 17.95
CA VAL A 118 19.08 2.91 18.33
C VAL A 118 19.36 1.65 19.14
N HIS A 119 20.57 1.09 19.03
CA HIS A 119 21.10 0.12 19.98
C HIS A 119 21.92 0.81 21.07
#